data_AF-A0A1J3DZV8-F1
#
_entry.id   AF-A0A1J3DZV8-F1
#
_cell.length_a   1.000
_cell.length_b   1.000
_cell.length_c   1.000
_cell.angle_alpha   90.00
_cell.angle_beta   90.00
_cell.angle_gamma   90.00
#
_symmetry.space_group_name_H-M   'P 1'
#
loop_
_entity.id
_entity.type
_entity.pdbx_description
1 polymer ?
#
loop_
_entity_poly.entity_id
_entity_poly.type
_entity_poly.pdbx_seq_one_letter_code
_entity_poly.pdbx_strand_id
1 'polypeptide(L)' 'GNMELGIIAADKLFDLIPEHDGTYMLLSNMYAAAGKWEEAARVRKLMRDRGVKKELACSWIEVESQVHTFAVDDTFHTEA' A
#
# COMPACT_ATOMS: atom_id res chain seq x y z
N GLY A 1 8.06 13.42 -9.43
CA GLY A 1 6.74 13.66 -10.05
C GLY A 1 6.18 14.98 -9.58
N ASN A 2 5.06 15.45 -10.14
CA ASN A 2 4.37 16.66 -9.68
C ASN A 2 3.53 16.34 -8.43
N MET A 3 3.89 16.94 -7.30
CA MET A 3 3.27 16.65 -6.00
C MET A 3 1.83 17.17 -5.89
N GLU A 4 1.59 18.38 -6.40
CA GLU A 4 0.28 19.04 -6.31
C GLU A 4 -0.78 18.26 -7.06
N LEU A 5 -0.47 17.83 -8.30
CA LEU A 5 -1.37 16.97 -9.07
C LEU A 5 -1.64 15.63 -8.38
N GLY A 6 -0.62 15.04 -7.73
CA GLY A 6 -0.79 13.79 -7.00
C GLY A 6 -1.69 13.93 -5.77
N ILE A 7 -1.62 15.06 -5.05
CA ILE A 7 -2.53 15.35 -3.93
C ILE A 7 -3.97 15.47 -4.45
N ILE A 8 -4.19 16.26 -5.50
CA ILE A 8 -5.52 16.44 -6.10
C ILE A 8 -6.10 15.09 -6.59
N ALA A 9 -5.26 14.25 -7.20
CA ALA A 9 -5.68 12.92 -7.64
C ALA A 9 -6.03 12.01 -6.45
N ALA A 10 -5.22 12.02 -5.39
CA ALA A 10 -5.47 11.23 -4.19
C ALA A 10 -6.77 11.66 -3.48
N ASP A 11 -7.03 12.96 -3.36
CA ASP A 11 -8.27 13.47 -2.76
C ASP A 11 -9.51 12.96 -3.52
N LYS A 12 -9.49 13.05 -4.86
CA LYS A 12 -10.58 12.51 -5.69
C LYS A 12 -10.74 10.99 -5.53
N LEU A 13 -9.64 10.26 -5.41
CA LEU A 13 -9.68 8.81 -5.21
C LEU A 13 -10.19 8.45 -3.81
N PHE A 14 -9.95 9.28 -2.79
CA PHE A 14 -10.54 9.06 -1.47
C PHE A 14 -12.05 9.28 -1.43
N ASP A 15 -12.59 10.14 -2.31
CA ASP A 15 -14.03 10.31 -2.46
C ASP A 15 -14.68 9.16 -3.25
N LEU A 16 -13.95 8.62 -4.25
CA LEU A 16 -14.48 7.59 -5.16
C LEU A 16 -14.29 6.16 -4.64
N ILE A 17 -13.12 5.85 -4.08
CA ILE A 17 -12.69 4.52 -3.65
C ILE A 17 -11.91 4.59 -2.32
N PRO A 18 -12.57 5.01 -1.22
CA PRO A 18 -11.91 5.21 0.08
C PRO A 18 -11.28 3.95 0.68
N GLU A 19 -11.64 2.75 0.22
CA GLU A 19 -11.09 1.48 0.70
C GLU A 19 -9.81 1.06 -0.04
N HIS A 20 -9.43 1.76 -1.12
CA HIS A 20 -8.26 1.40 -1.92
C HIS A 20 -6.96 1.78 -1.21
N ASP A 21 -6.25 0.77 -0.71
CA ASP A 21 -5.01 0.90 0.06
C ASP A 21 -3.88 1.58 -0.72
N GLY A 22 -3.77 1.29 -2.02
CA GLY A 22 -2.75 1.85 -2.91
C GLY A 22 -2.77 3.37 -2.95
N THR A 23 -3.94 4.00 -2.83
CA THR A 23 -4.09 5.46 -2.84
C THR A 23 -3.41 6.08 -1.61
N TYR A 24 -3.67 5.51 -0.43
CA TYR A 24 -3.03 5.92 0.83
C TYR A 24 -1.52 5.71 0.78
N MET A 25 -1.09 4.55 0.29
CA MET A 25 0.32 4.21 0.18
C MET A 25 1.08 5.16 -0.75
N LEU A 26 0.53 5.44 -1.93
CA LEU A 26 1.14 6.36 -2.89
C LEU A 26 1.25 7.78 -2.33
N LEU A 27 0.18 8.32 -1.75
CA LEU A 27 0.20 9.67 -1.18
C LEU A 27 1.18 9.77 0.01
N SER A 28 1.19 8.77 0.91
CA SER A 28 2.16 8.67 2.00
C SER A 28 3.60 8.68 1.47
N ASN A 29 3.88 7.89 0.42
CA ASN A 29 5.21 7.80 -0.18
C ASN A 29 5.61 9.10 -0.87
N MET A 30 4.68 9.81 -1.52
CA MET A 30 4.94 11.12 -2.10
C MET A 30 5.34 12.15 -1.03
N TYR A 31 4.65 12.18 0.12
CA TYR A 31 5.04 13.02 1.24
C TYR A 31 6.42 12.65 1.80
N ALA A 32 6.68 11.36 2.00
CA ALA A 32 7.98 10.88 2.49
C ALA A 32 9.14 11.26 1.55
N ALA A 33 8.96 11.09 0.24
CA ALA A 33 9.94 11.47 -0.78
C ALA A 33 10.24 12.98 -0.79
N ALA A 34 9.29 13.81 -0.33
CA ALA A 34 9.45 15.25 -0.16
C ALA A 34 10.00 15.66 1.22
N GLY A 35 10.39 14.70 2.08
CA GLY A 35 10.84 14.95 3.46
C GLY A 35 9.72 15.34 4.43
N LYS A 36 8.46 15.23 4.01
CA LYS A 36 7.25 15.60 4.78
C LYS A 36 6.77 14.39 5.59
N TRP A 37 7.56 14.00 6.59
CA TRP A 37 7.34 12.77 7.36
C TRP A 37 6.07 12.80 8.21
N GLU A 38 5.69 13.97 8.72
CA GLU A 38 4.47 14.14 9.51
C GLU A 38 3.21 13.93 8.66
N GLU A 39 3.18 14.47 7.44
CA GLU A 39 2.13 14.27 6.45
C GLU A 39 2.02 12.80 6.06
N ALA A 40 3.15 12.14 5.79
CA ALA A 40 3.17 10.71 5.51
C ALA A 40 2.59 9.89 6.66
N ALA A 41 2.94 10.24 7.91
CA ALA A 41 2.38 9.60 9.10
C ALA A 41 0.87 9.86 9.25
N ARG A 42 0.40 11.07 8.94
CA ARG A 42 -1.03 11.42 8.94
C ARG A 42 -1.82 10.60 7.94
N VAL A 43 -1.32 10.42 6.72
CA VAL A 43 -1.97 9.58 5.69
C VAL A 43 -2.03 8.12 6.16
N ARG A 44 -0.95 7.58 6.73
CA ARG A 44 -0.95 6.22 7.28
C ARG A 44 -1.89 6.06 8.47
N LYS A 45 -2.04 7.09 9.31
CA LYS A 45 -3.02 7.09 10.40
C LYS A 45 -4.44 7.09 9.84
N LEU A 46 -4.75 7.94 8.86
CA LEU A 46 -6.06 7.98 8.22
C LEU A 46 -6.45 6.62 7.61
N MET A 47 -5.50 5.96 6.92
CA MET A 47 -5.68 4.62 6.39
C MET A 47 -6.10 3.62 7.48
N ARG A 48 -5.39 3.60 8.62
CA ARG A 48 -5.72 2.74 9.77
C ARG A 48 -7.05 3.11 10.43
N ASP A 49 -7.32 4.40 10.61
CA ASP A 49 -8.55 4.90 11.24
C ASP A 49 -9.79 4.51 10.42
N ARG A 50 -9.65 4.40 9.08
CA ARG A 50 -10.68 3.90 8.15
C ARG A 50 -10.72 2.37 8.04
N GLY A 51 -9.87 1.66 8.77
CA GLY A 51 -9.79 0.19 8.72
C GLY A 51 -9.18 -0.36 7.43
N VAL A 52 -8.61 0.49 6.57
CA VAL A 52 -7.97 0.08 5.32
C VAL A 52 -6.64 -0.58 5.67
N LYS A 53 -6.49 -1.84 5.26
CA LYS A 53 -5.25 -2.59 5.42
C LYS A 53 -4.53 -2.61 4.10
N LYS A 54 -3.19 -2.57 4.15
CA LYS A 54 -2.38 -2.80 2.96
C LYS A 54 -2.69 -4.20 2.46
N GLU A 55 -3.05 -4.35 1.19
CA GLU A 55 -3.10 -5.65 0.57
C GLU A 55 -1.70 -6.26 0.64
N LEU A 56 -1.63 -7.48 1.14
CA LEU A 56 -0.38 -8.23 1.14
C LEU A 56 -0.04 -8.50 -0.32
N ALA A 57 1.15 -8.07 -0.74
CA ALA A 57 1.63 -8.44 -2.06
C ALA A 57 2.11 -9.88 -1.94
N CYS A 58 1.58 -10.73 -2.81
CA CYS A 58 1.97 -12.14 -2.90
C CYS A 58 2.66 -12.36 -4.24
N SER A 59 3.80 -13.06 -4.23
CA SER A 59 4.35 -13.69 -5.42
C SER A 59 4.15 -15.20 -5.32
N TRP A 60 4.21 -15.89 -6.45
CA TRP A 60 4.17 -17.35 -6.48
C TRP A 60 5.11 -17.90 -7.55
N ILE A 61 5.62 -19.11 -7.31
CA ILE A 61 6.35 -19.89 -8.30
C ILE A 61 5.69 -21.27 -8.45
N GLU A 62 5.87 -21.88 -9.61
CA GLU A 62 5.42 -23.26 -9.88
C GLU A 62 6.64 -24.14 -10.11
N VAL A 63 6.76 -25.22 -9.32
CA VAL A 63 7.84 -26.21 -9.43
C VAL A 63 7.19 -27.59 -9.40
N GLU A 64 7.45 -28.42 -10.41
CA GLU A 64 6.92 -29.79 -10.48
C GLU A 64 5.39 -29.88 -10.32
N SER A 65 4.64 -28.89 -10.83
CA SER A 65 3.18 -28.74 -10.69
C SER A 65 2.70 -28.37 -9.27
N GLN A 66 3.62 -28.01 -8.37
CA GLN A 66 3.31 -27.48 -7.04
C GLN A 66 3.46 -25.95 -7.02
N VAL A 67 2.45 -25.26 -6.49
CA VAL A 67 2.44 -23.79 -6.37
C VAL A 67 2.94 -23.39 -4.98
N HIS A 68 4.00 -22.60 -4.93
CA HIS A 68 4.53 -22.02 -3.70
C HIS A 68 4.22 -20.52 -3.69
N THR A 69 3.51 -20.05 -2.67
CA THR A 69 3.14 -18.64 -2.50
C THR A 69 4.01 -17.99 -1.43
N PHE A 70 4.43 -16.75 -1.68
CA PHE A 70 5.21 -15.92 -0.76
C PHE A 70 4.51 -14.58 -0.59
N ALA A 71 4.06 -14.27 0.61
CA ALA A 71 3.53 -12.97 0.97
C ALA A 71 4.61 -12.07 1.61
N VAL A 72 4.43 -10.76 1.47
CA VAL A 72 5.23 -9.77 2.21
C VAL A 72 5.08 -10.04 3.72
N ASP A 73 6.22 -10.19 4.40
CA ASP A 73 6.35 -10.48 5.85
C ASP A 73 6.12 -11.97 6.24
N ASP A 74 6.12 -12.89 5.26
CA ASP A 74 6.19 -14.32 5.55
C ASP A 74 7.49 -14.67 6.29
N THR A 75 7.33 -15.23 7.48
CA THR A 75 8.45 -15.68 8.34
C THR A 75 8.64 -17.20 8.32
N PHE A 76 7.74 -17.93 7.66
CA PHE A 76 7.76 -19.39 7.58
C PHE A 76 7.44 -19.83 6.15
N HIS A 77 8.33 -20.66 5.57
CA HIS A 77 8.04 -21.39 4.34
C HIS A 77 7.38 -22.71 4.73
N THR A 78 6.09 -22.86 4.45
CA THR A 78 5.44 -24.16 4.61
C THR A 78 5.67 -24.93 3.32
N GLU A 79 6.67 -25.81 3.31
CA GLU A 79 6.74 -26.89 2.33
C GLU A 79 5.51 -27.78 2.56
N ALA A 80 4.63 -27.85 1.56
CA ALA A 80 3.47 -28.74 1.56
C ALA A 80 3.84 -30.10 0.94
#